data_AF-A0A7V2WXJ9-F1
#
_entry.id   AF-A0A7V2WXJ9-F1
#
_cell.length_a   1.000
_cell.length_b   1.000
_cell.length_c   1.000
_cell.angle_alpha   90.00
_cell.angle_beta   90.00
_cell.angle_gamma   90.00
#
_symmetry.space_group_name_H-M   'P 1'
#
loop_
_entity.id
_entity.type
_entity.pdbx_description
1 polymer ?
#
loop_
_entity_poly.entity_id
_entity_poly.type
_entity_poly.pdbx_seq_one_letter_code
_entity_poly.pdbx_strand_id
1 'polypeptide(L)'
;MVLLFYSHEDDPVAWKAALEARLPDLEVRVWPEVGRPEEIEVALVWRPPPGLLAGLPNLRAVLSLGAGVDALLADPTLPAVPLCRMV
;
A
#
# COMPACT_ATOMS: atom_id res chain seq x y z
N MET A 1 11.92 -2.84 6.68
CA MET A 1 10.48 -2.48 6.66
C MET A 1 9.91 -3.00 5.35
N VAL A 2 8.69 -3.55 5.34
CA VAL A 2 8.05 -4.04 4.10
C VAL A 2 6.88 -3.17 3.71
N LEU A 3 6.85 -2.75 2.45
CA LEU A 3 5.78 -1.99 1.84
C LEU A 3 5.07 -2.83 0.79
N LEU A 4 3.74 -2.89 0.86
CA LEU A 4 2.92 -3.46 -0.20
C LEU A 4 2.50 -2.37 -1.19
N PHE A 5 2.73 -2.61 -2.47
CA PHE A 5 2.30 -1.78 -3.58
C PHE A 5 1.08 -2.37 -4.28
N TYR A 6 0.08 -1.53 -4.56
CA TYR A 6 -1.06 -1.90 -5.42
C TYR A 6 -1.50 -0.70 -6.27
N SER A 7 -1.59 -0.90 -7.59
CA SER A 7 -2.34 -0.04 -8.50
C SER A 7 -2.58 -0.79 -9.80
N HIS A 8 -3.74 -0.59 -10.42
CA HIS A 8 -4.00 -1.03 -11.79
C HIS A 8 -3.59 0.02 -12.83
N GLU A 9 -3.33 1.26 -12.40
CA GLU A 9 -3.09 2.40 -13.28
C GLU A 9 -1.59 2.77 -13.35
N ASP A 10 -0.78 2.27 -12.42
CA ASP A 10 0.65 2.57 -12.30
C ASP A 10 1.53 1.35 -12.60
N ASP A 11 2.77 1.60 -13.04
CA ASP A 11 3.76 0.56 -13.29
C ASP A 11 4.42 0.07 -11.98
N PRO A 12 4.14 -1.15 -11.51
CA PRO A 12 4.69 -1.67 -10.27
C PRO A 12 6.21 -1.89 -10.32
N VAL A 13 6.77 -2.20 -11.51
CA VAL A 13 8.21 -2.44 -11.67
C VAL A 13 8.97 -1.13 -11.53
N ALA A 14 8.49 -0.08 -12.17
CA ALA A 14 9.07 1.26 -12.06
C ALA A 14 8.99 1.79 -10.60
N TRP A 15 7.84 1.64 -9.96
CA TRP A 15 7.66 2.05 -8.55
C TRP A 15 8.57 1.28 -7.60
N LYS A 16 8.61 -0.05 -7.69
CA LYS A 16 9.50 -0.89 -6.90
C LYS A 16 10.95 -0.46 -7.05
N ALA A 17 11.45 -0.36 -8.28
CA ALA A 17 12.83 0.03 -8.54
C ALA A 17 13.15 1.44 -8.01
N ALA A 18 12.24 2.40 -8.18
CA ALA A 18 12.46 3.77 -7.75
C ALA A 18 12.47 3.93 -6.21
N LEU A 19 11.63 3.16 -5.51
CA LEU A 19 11.54 3.14 -4.05
C LEU A 19 12.75 2.45 -3.43
N GLU A 20 13.09 1.24 -3.88
CA GLU A 20 14.24 0.48 -3.36
C GLU A 20 15.57 1.21 -3.62
N ALA A 21 15.70 1.93 -4.75
CA ALA A 21 16.88 2.75 -5.04
C ALA A 21 17.04 3.95 -4.08
N ARG A 22 15.95 4.49 -3.53
CA ARG A 22 15.96 5.66 -2.62
C ARG A 22 15.92 5.25 -1.15
N LEU A 23 15.39 4.08 -0.86
CA LEU A 23 15.22 3.52 0.48
C LEU A 23 15.79 2.09 0.46
N PRO A 24 17.13 1.92 0.59
CA PRO A 24 17.77 0.62 0.42
C PRO A 24 17.32 -0.47 1.42
N ASP A 25 16.81 -0.07 2.58
CA ASP A 25 16.30 -0.96 3.63
C ASP A 25 14.78 -1.25 3.50
N LEU A 26 14.15 -0.71 2.46
CA LEU A 26 12.75 -0.96 2.13
C LEU A 26 12.65 -2.17 1.22
N GLU A 27 11.89 -3.17 1.63
CA GLU A 27 11.44 -4.24 0.75
C GLU A 27 10.10 -3.85 0.14
N VAL A 28 9.99 -3.82 -1.19
CA VAL A 28 8.73 -3.54 -1.87
C VAL A 28 8.15 -4.84 -2.45
N ARG A 29 6.97 -5.20 -1.96
CA ARG A 29 6.16 -6.30 -2.49
C ARG A 29 5.04 -5.73 -3.35
N VAL A 30 4.78 -6.37 -4.48
CA VAL A 30 3.71 -6.00 -5.39
C VAL A 30 2.59 -6.99 -5.19
N TRP A 31 1.34 -6.53 -5.13
CA TRP A 31 0.19 -7.42 -5.09
C TRP A 31 0.04 -8.18 -6.43
N PRO A 32 -0.27 -9.49 -6.43
CA PRO A 32 -0.71 -10.34 -5.31
C PRO A 32 0.39 -11.01 -4.48
N GLU A 33 1.67 -10.78 -4.77
CA GLU A 33 2.81 -11.40 -4.08
C GLU A 33 3.10 -10.80 -2.70
N VAL A 34 2.12 -10.86 -1.79
CA VAL A 34 2.18 -10.26 -0.44
C VAL A 34 3.15 -10.97 0.52
N GLY A 35 3.42 -12.26 0.31
CA GLY A 35 4.20 -13.07 1.27
C GLY A 35 3.44 -13.24 2.60
N ARG A 36 4.14 -13.08 3.72
CA ARG A 36 3.52 -13.10 5.06
C ARG A 36 2.83 -11.77 5.34
N PRO A 37 1.50 -11.71 5.50
CA PRO A 37 0.78 -10.44 5.69
C PRO A 37 1.22 -9.65 6.92
N GLU A 38 1.67 -10.33 7.98
CA GLU A 38 2.19 -9.73 9.20
C GLU A 38 3.52 -9.00 9.02
N GLU A 39 4.23 -9.17 7.91
CA GLU A 39 5.45 -8.40 7.62
C GLU A 39 5.15 -7.04 7.00
N ILE A 40 3.95 -6.85 6.43
CA ILE A 40 3.59 -5.60 5.77
C ILE A 40 3.28 -4.52 6.82
N GLU A 41 4.11 -3.48 6.83
CA GLU A 41 3.97 -2.36 7.75
C GLU A 41 3.36 -1.11 7.08
N VAL A 42 3.50 -0.99 5.76
CA VAL A 42 3.00 0.16 4.99
C VAL A 42 2.34 -0.32 3.70
N ALA A 43 1.27 0.33 3.27
CA ALA A 43 0.65 0.09 1.97
C ALA A 43 0.67 1.37 1.11
N LEU A 44 1.24 1.30 -0.09
CA LEU A 44 1.15 2.33 -1.12
C LEU A 44 0.17 1.88 -2.19
N VAL A 45 -1.01 2.51 -2.24
CA VAL A 45 -2.15 1.97 -2.98
C VAL A 45 -2.90 3.01 -3.81
N TRP A 46 -3.47 2.55 -4.92
CA TRP A 46 -4.53 3.23 -5.66
C TRP A 46 -5.73 2.31 -5.81
N ARG A 47 -6.88 2.69 -5.25
CA ARG A 47 -8.17 1.96 -5.36
C ARG A 47 -8.02 0.43 -5.17
N PRO A 48 -7.48 -0.04 -4.02
CA PRO A 48 -7.33 -1.46 -3.75
C PRO A 48 -8.67 -2.19 -3.69
N PRO A 49 -8.71 -3.53 -3.88
CA PRO A 49 -9.92 -4.32 -3.68
C PRO A 49 -10.39 -4.19 -2.23
N PRO A 50 -11.72 -4.21 -1.98
CA PRO A 50 -12.25 -4.16 -0.62
C PRO A 50 -11.67 -5.26 0.26
N GLY A 51 -11.34 -4.93 1.50
CA GLY A 51 -10.79 -5.87 2.48
C GLY A 51 -9.30 -6.17 2.34
N LEU A 52 -8.62 -5.71 1.28
CA LEU A 52 -7.17 -5.95 1.12
C LEU A 52 -6.38 -5.42 2.32
N LEU A 53 -6.64 -4.16 2.71
CA LEU A 53 -5.91 -3.50 3.80
C LEU A 53 -6.25 -4.10 5.18
N ALA A 54 -7.48 -4.60 5.36
CA ALA A 54 -7.89 -5.29 6.59
C ALA A 54 -7.12 -6.61 6.81
N GLY A 55 -6.64 -7.22 5.73
CA GLY A 55 -5.83 -8.44 5.76
C GLY A 55 -4.38 -8.24 6.22
N LEU A 56 -3.95 -7.01 6.52
CA LEU A 56 -2.58 -6.66 6.90
C LEU A 56 -2.52 -6.32 8.40
N PRO A 57 -2.31 -7.30 9.30
CA PRO A 57 -2.53 -7.12 10.73
C PRO A 57 -1.54 -6.16 11.41
N ASN A 58 -0.35 -5.97 10.81
CA ASN A 58 0.70 -5.08 11.32
C ASN A 58 0.81 -3.78 10.52
N LEU A 59 -0.21 -3.43 9.74
CA LEU A 59 -0.22 -2.19 8.98
C LEU A 59 -0.15 -0.98 9.91
N ARG A 60 0.71 -0.03 9.59
CA ARG A 60 0.99 1.18 10.39
C ARG A 60 0.65 2.46 9.65
N ALA A 61 0.57 2.42 8.31
CA ALA A 61 0.20 3.55 7.48
C ALA A 61 -0.32 3.11 6.11
N VAL A 62 -1.22 3.91 5.54
CA VAL A 62 -1.70 3.80 4.15
C VAL A 62 -1.32 5.08 3.41
N LEU A 63 -0.66 4.93 2.26
CA LEU A 63 -0.29 6.00 1.36
C LEU A 63 -1.11 5.87 0.09
N SER A 64 -1.98 6.83 -0.19
CA SER A 64 -2.75 6.90 -1.44
C SER A 64 -1.91 7.53 -2.55
N LEU A 65 -1.82 6.84 -3.70
CA LEU A 65 -1.18 7.32 -4.93
C LEU A 65 -1.93 8.48 -5.62
N GLY A 66 -3.13 8.84 -5.14
CA GLY A 66 -3.86 9.99 -5.67
C GLY A 66 -4.53 10.83 -4.59
N ALA A 67 -5.00 12.00 -5.01
CA ALA A 67 -5.64 12.98 -4.13
C ALA A 67 -7.05 12.57 -3.66
N GLY A 68 -7.77 11.79 -4.47
CA GLY A 68 -9.06 11.22 -4.09
C GLY A 68 -8.84 9.96 -3.25
N VAL A 69 -9.39 9.95 -2.02
CA VAL A 69 -9.33 8.79 -1.11
C VAL A 69 -10.71 8.19 -0.84
N ASP A 70 -11.74 8.63 -1.58
CA ASP A 70 -13.13 8.22 -1.40
C ASP A 70 -13.30 6.70 -1.46
N ALA A 71 -12.61 6.04 -2.40
CA ALA A 71 -12.66 4.58 -2.53
C ALA A 71 -12.10 3.84 -1.31
N LEU A 72 -11.05 4.39 -0.67
CA LEU A 72 -10.50 3.84 0.57
C LEU A 72 -11.45 4.07 1.73
N LEU A 73 -12.01 5.28 1.85
CA LEU A 73 -12.94 5.64 2.93
C LEU A 73 -14.29 4.94 2.82
N ALA A 74 -14.68 4.48 1.63
CA ALA A 74 -15.91 3.72 1.41
C ALA A 74 -15.80 2.25 1.88
N ASP A 75 -14.59 1.73 2.11
CA ASP A 75 -14.39 0.38 2.64
C ASP A 75 -14.61 0.36 4.15
N PRO A 76 -15.67 -0.31 4.67
CA PRO A 76 -15.94 -0.36 6.11
C PRO A 76 -14.89 -1.15 6.89
N THR A 77 -14.02 -1.91 6.21
CA THR A 77 -12.94 -2.69 6.80
C THR A 77 -11.60 -1.95 6.81
N LEU A 78 -11.55 -0.70 6.33
CA LEU A 78 -10.33 0.10 6.33
C LEU A 78 -9.76 0.20 7.76
N PRO A 79 -8.49 -0.22 7.99
CA PRO A 79 -7.90 -0.16 9.32
C PRO A 79 -7.71 1.27 9.81
N ALA A 80 -7.87 1.48 11.12
CA ALA A 80 -7.75 2.78 11.79
C ALA A 80 -6.28 3.22 11.97
N VAL A 81 -5.55 3.34 10.86
CA VAL A 81 -4.16 3.79 10.80
C VAL A 81 -4.06 5.12 10.04
N PRO A 82 -2.96 5.88 10.19
CA PRO A 82 -2.73 7.07 9.40
C PRO A 82 -2.91 6.82 7.88
N LEU A 83 -3.77 7.64 7.27
CA LEU A 83 -4.00 7.68 5.82
C LEU A 83 -3.43 8.98 5.26
N CYS A 84 -2.42 8.88 4.40
CA CYS A 84 -1.83 10.00 3.68
C CYS A 84 -2.24 9.96 2.21
N ARG A 85 -2.34 11.13 1.57
CA ARG A 85 -2.68 11.26 0.15
C ARG A 85 -1.71 12.20 -0.56
N MET A 86 -1.55 12.02 -1.86
CA MET A 86 -0.86 12.98 -2.71
C MET A 86 -1.72 14.26 -2.88
N VAL A 87 -1.07 15.42 -2.96
CA VAL A 87 -1.67 16.76 -3.13
C VAL A 87 -1.14 17.43 -4.37
#